data_AF-A0A813ISH0-F1
#
_entry.id   AF-A0A813ISH0-F1
#
_cell.length_a   1.000
_cell.length_b   1.000
_cell.length_c   1.000
_cell.angle_alpha   90.00
_cell.angle_beta   90.00
_cell.angle_gamma   90.00
#
_symmetry.space_group_name_H-M   'P 1'
#
loop_
_entity.id
_entity.type
_entity.pdbx_description
1 polymer ?
#
loop_
_entity_poly.entity_id
_entity_poly.type
_entity_poly.pdbx_seq_one_letter_code
_entity_poly.pdbx_strand_id
1 'polypeptide(L)'
;MKDIVKRSGGTAKLRLRGKGSGFVERDTEEESPEPLQLCISCPDSRGYDVARRCAEELLLKVYEEYERWCTEQGDPKKAPEIRMTERHVAAETSAGAHNEDSSGRRRGRGRGAKKKGGGDRTMTETPEPIEDRDHGVAPPGAPSPEEIKKLIADRNSCRKLKQFDKADEIRDDLKDRGVILSDEKGAHGDGLTVTAWRYWSE
;
A
#
# COMPACT_ATOMS: atom_id res chain seq x y z
N MET A 1 -5.46 -14.21 6.61
CA MET A 1 -4.85 -12.87 6.41
C MET A 1 -5.85 -11.80 5.98
N LYS A 2 -6.67 -12.00 4.93
CA LYS A 2 -7.67 -11.00 4.49
C LYS A 2 -8.63 -10.57 5.61
N ASP A 3 -9.07 -11.50 6.44
CA ASP A 3 -9.93 -11.19 7.58
C ASP A 3 -9.24 -10.33 8.64
N ILE A 4 -7.94 -10.54 8.85
CA ILE A 4 -7.13 -9.71 9.76
C ILE A 4 -7.06 -8.29 9.23
N VAL A 5 -6.84 -8.11 7.93
CA VAL A 5 -6.85 -6.78 7.28
C VAL A 5 -8.20 -6.11 7.46
N LYS A 6 -9.30 -6.83 7.24
CA LYS A 6 -10.66 -6.30 7.44
C LYS A 6 -10.92 -5.89 8.90
N ARG A 7 -10.57 -6.74 9.87
CA ARG A 7 -10.75 -6.49 11.31
C ARG A 7 -9.92 -5.29 11.81
N SER A 8 -8.74 -5.07 11.21
CA SER A 8 -7.82 -3.97 11.57
C SER A 8 -8.12 -2.63 10.88
N GLY A 9 -9.29 -2.48 10.25
CA GLY A 9 -9.69 -1.23 9.60
C GLY A 9 -9.24 -1.09 8.14
N GLY A 10 -8.75 -2.17 7.53
CA GLY A 10 -8.49 -2.26 6.08
C GLY A 10 -7.13 -1.69 5.62
N THR A 11 -6.38 -1.02 6.49
CA THR A 11 -5.13 -0.36 6.14
C THR A 11 -3.87 -1.18 6.47
N ALA A 12 -4.01 -2.24 7.25
CA ALA A 12 -2.90 -3.15 7.57
C ALA A 12 -2.49 -3.97 6.35
N LYS A 13 -1.17 -4.19 6.21
CA LYS A 13 -0.56 -5.04 5.19
C LYS A 13 0.18 -6.18 5.88
N LEU A 14 -0.23 -7.41 5.58
CA LEU A 14 0.39 -8.63 6.10
C LEU A 14 1.16 -9.30 4.96
N ARG A 15 2.39 -9.76 5.24
CA ARG A 15 3.25 -10.48 4.28
C ARG A 15 3.91 -11.66 4.99
N LEU A 16 3.89 -12.83 4.36
CA LEU A 16 4.69 -13.96 4.78
C LEU A 16 6.06 -13.88 4.08
N ARG A 17 7.15 -14.04 4.84
CA ARG A 17 8.54 -13.90 4.38
C ARG A 17 9.44 -14.91 5.07
N GLY A 18 10.70 -14.99 4.66
CA GLY A 18 11.68 -15.91 5.22
C GLY A 18 11.62 -17.29 4.57
N LYS A 19 12.45 -18.20 5.07
CA LYS A 19 12.63 -19.54 4.53
C LYS A 19 11.32 -20.34 4.51
N GLY A 20 11.00 -20.91 3.35
CA GLY A 20 9.80 -21.69 3.10
C GLY A 20 8.53 -20.85 2.88
N SER A 21 8.65 -19.52 2.75
CA SER A 21 7.49 -18.63 2.54
C SER A 21 7.00 -18.58 1.10
N GLY A 22 7.83 -18.95 0.12
CA GLY A 22 7.62 -18.69 -1.30
C GLY A 22 7.83 -17.22 -1.70
N PHE A 23 8.23 -16.34 -0.76
CA PHE A 23 8.43 -14.93 -1.03
C PHE A 23 9.89 -14.65 -1.39
N VAL A 24 10.11 -14.34 -2.67
CA VAL A 24 11.42 -13.97 -3.21
C VAL A 24 11.66 -12.47 -3.03
N GLU A 25 12.78 -12.11 -2.40
CA GLU A 25 13.19 -10.72 -2.25
C GLU A 25 13.75 -10.18 -3.57
N ARG A 26 13.53 -8.89 -3.85
CA ARG A 26 13.80 -8.31 -5.18
C ARG A 26 15.28 -8.06 -5.46
N ASP A 27 16.03 -7.84 -4.39
CA ASP A 27 17.45 -7.52 -4.40
C ASP A 27 18.31 -8.78 -4.49
N THR A 28 17.89 -9.87 -3.85
CA THR A 28 18.63 -11.13 -3.86
C THR A 28 18.10 -12.16 -4.85
N GLU A 29 16.88 -11.97 -5.38
CA GLU A 29 16.15 -12.96 -6.21
C GLU A 29 16.00 -14.34 -5.54
N GLU A 30 16.15 -14.39 -4.21
CA GLU A 30 15.99 -15.57 -3.38
C GLU A 30 15.08 -15.30 -2.19
N GLU A 31 14.60 -16.36 -1.53
CA GLU A 31 13.92 -16.20 -0.24
C GLU A 31 14.91 -15.69 0.80
N SER A 32 14.42 -14.85 1.73
CA SER A 32 15.24 -14.40 2.85
C SER A 32 15.73 -15.61 3.66
N PRO A 33 17.03 -15.65 4.05
CA PRO A 33 17.60 -16.74 4.85
C PRO A 33 17.06 -16.76 6.29
N GLU A 34 16.37 -15.70 6.69
CA GLU A 34 15.70 -15.60 7.98
C GLU A 34 14.63 -16.69 8.17
N PRO A 35 14.35 -17.14 9.41
CA PRO A 35 13.23 -18.04 9.68
C PRO A 35 11.90 -17.50 9.14
N LEU A 36 10.92 -18.38 8.93
CA LEU A 36 9.59 -18.01 8.46
C LEU A 36 8.95 -16.93 9.35
N GLN A 37 8.54 -15.81 8.75
CA GLN A 37 8.08 -14.61 9.44
C GLN A 37 6.77 -14.08 8.86
N LEU A 38 5.92 -13.54 9.73
CA LEU A 38 4.74 -12.76 9.35
C LEU A 38 4.99 -11.28 9.64
N CYS A 39 5.18 -10.48 8.59
CA CYS A 39 5.38 -9.03 8.71
C CYS A 39 4.04 -8.30 8.71
N ILE A 40 3.79 -7.47 9.73
CA ILE A 40 2.62 -6.59 9.82
C ILE A 40 3.07 -5.13 9.67
N SER A 41 2.55 -4.43 8.68
CA SER A 41 2.76 -2.99 8.50
C SER A 41 1.41 -2.28 8.54
N CYS A 42 1.24 -1.31 9.44
CA CYS A 42 -0.01 -0.57 9.57
C CYS A 42 0.29 0.90 9.93
N PRO A 43 -0.32 1.88 9.25
CA PRO A 43 -0.13 3.30 9.57
C PRO A 43 -0.91 3.74 10.81
N ASP A 44 -1.91 2.98 11.23
CA ASP A 44 -2.75 3.28 12.39
C ASP A 44 -2.37 2.40 13.58
N SER A 45 -2.09 3.01 14.73
CA SER A 45 -1.67 2.27 15.95
C SER A 45 -2.75 1.30 16.41
N ARG A 46 -4.02 1.72 16.37
CA ARG A 46 -5.14 0.86 16.80
C ARG A 46 -5.32 -0.31 15.84
N GLY A 47 -5.23 -0.06 14.53
CA GLY A 47 -5.25 -1.10 13.50
C GLY A 47 -4.09 -2.08 13.64
N TYR A 48 -2.89 -1.60 13.97
CA TYR A 48 -1.73 -2.44 14.27
C TYR A 48 -2.01 -3.36 15.47
N ASP A 49 -2.49 -2.82 16.58
CA ASP A 49 -2.78 -3.62 17.79
C ASP A 49 -3.82 -4.71 17.51
N VAL A 50 -4.86 -4.38 16.75
CA VAL A 50 -5.87 -5.36 16.32
C VAL A 50 -5.25 -6.42 15.41
N ALA A 51 -4.45 -6.02 14.42
CA ALA A 51 -3.79 -6.94 13.51
C ALA A 51 -2.83 -7.88 14.24
N ARG A 52 -2.04 -7.36 15.21
CA ARG A 52 -1.12 -8.11 16.05
C ARG A 52 -1.85 -9.20 16.84
N ARG A 53 -2.93 -8.83 17.54
CA ARG A 53 -3.76 -9.78 18.31
C ARG A 53 -4.40 -10.84 17.42
N CYS A 54 -4.95 -10.45 16.27
CA CYS A 54 -5.55 -11.42 15.34
C CYS A 54 -4.50 -12.39 14.75
N ALA A 55 -3.27 -11.93 14.53
CA ALA A 55 -2.18 -12.78 14.07
C ALA A 55 -1.73 -13.75 15.16
N GLU A 56 -1.66 -13.30 16.41
CA GLU A 56 -1.39 -14.14 17.57
C GLU A 56 -2.45 -15.25 17.74
N GLU A 57 -3.73 -14.88 17.72
CA GLU A 57 -4.87 -15.83 17.74
C GLU A 57 -4.73 -16.89 16.62
N LEU A 58 -4.41 -16.45 15.40
CA LEU A 58 -4.25 -17.34 14.26
C LEU A 58 -3.08 -18.30 14.44
N LEU A 59 -1.93 -17.82 14.91
CA LEU A 59 -0.74 -18.65 15.12
C LEU A 59 -0.99 -19.71 16.19
N LEU A 60 -1.57 -19.33 17.33
CA LEU A 60 -1.92 -20.28 18.39
C LEU A 60 -2.85 -21.38 17.88
N LYS A 61 -3.86 -21.03 17.07
CA LYS A 61 -4.75 -22.00 16.45
C LYS A 61 -4.01 -22.97 15.53
N VAL A 62 -3.09 -22.46 14.69
CA VAL A 62 -2.29 -23.29 13.78
C VAL A 62 -1.40 -24.26 14.57
N TYR A 63 -0.80 -23.81 15.68
CA TYR A 63 0.01 -24.69 16.52
C TYR A 63 -0.83 -25.77 17.21
N GLU A 64 -2.02 -25.44 17.70
CA GLU A 64 -2.95 -26.42 18.28
C GLU A 64 -3.37 -27.48 17.23
N GLU A 65 -3.72 -27.04 16.02
CA GLU A 65 -4.04 -27.93 14.90
C GLU A 65 -2.86 -28.84 14.55
N TYR A 66 -1.63 -28.31 14.60
CA TYR A 66 -0.42 -29.08 14.34
C TYR A 66 -0.08 -30.09 15.44
N GLU A 67 -0.27 -29.72 16.71
CA GLU A 67 -0.08 -30.62 17.85
C GLU A 67 -1.05 -31.81 17.79
N ARG A 68 -2.31 -31.53 17.45
CA ARG A 68 -3.32 -32.56 17.22
C ARG A 68 -2.90 -33.50 16.11
N TRP A 69 -2.47 -32.95 14.98
CA TRP A 69 -1.96 -33.74 13.86
C TRP A 69 -0.74 -34.59 14.26
N CYS A 70 0.21 -34.05 15.03
CA CYS A 70 1.37 -34.81 15.51
C CYS A 70 0.97 -36.00 16.40
N THR A 71 -0.02 -35.78 17.27
CA THR A 71 -0.59 -36.83 18.12
C THR A 71 -1.26 -37.92 17.28
N GLU A 72 -2.04 -37.55 16.27
CA GLU A 72 -2.69 -38.48 15.33
C GLU A 72 -1.67 -39.28 14.51
N GLN A 73 -0.52 -38.69 14.17
CA GLN A 73 0.59 -39.38 13.49
C GLN A 73 1.45 -40.23 14.44
N GLY A 74 1.15 -40.25 15.74
CA GLY A 74 1.87 -41.05 16.75
C GLY A 74 3.21 -40.46 17.20
N ASP A 75 3.51 -39.19 16.89
CA ASP A 75 4.73 -38.51 17.30
C ASP A 75 4.44 -37.15 17.95
N PRO A 76 3.92 -37.13 19.18
CA PRO A 76 3.61 -35.89 19.90
C PRO A 76 4.85 -35.06 20.22
N LYS A 77 6.06 -35.66 20.21
CA LYS A 77 7.32 -34.96 20.48
C LYS A 77 7.72 -33.99 19.36
N LYS A 78 7.10 -34.12 18.19
CA LYS A 78 7.30 -33.23 17.06
C LYS A 78 6.62 -31.86 17.25
N ALA A 79 5.65 -31.76 18.15
CA ALA A 79 4.99 -30.49 18.45
C ALA A 79 6.00 -29.49 19.07
N PRO A 80 6.08 -28.25 18.56
CA PRO A 80 7.04 -27.28 19.05
C PRO A 80 6.61 -26.66 20.39
N GLU A 81 7.57 -26.36 21.27
CA GLU A 81 7.34 -25.49 22.42
C GLU A 81 7.14 -24.04 21.95
N ILE A 82 5.98 -23.46 22.20
CA ILE A 82 5.65 -22.10 21.75
C ILE A 82 6.17 -21.09 22.77
N ARG A 83 7.04 -20.17 22.34
CA ARG A 83 7.53 -19.05 23.15
C ARG A 83 7.19 -17.71 22.49
N MET A 84 6.10 -17.10 22.92
CA MET A 84 5.73 -15.75 22.49
C MET A 84 6.40 -14.71 23.39
N THR A 85 7.14 -13.79 22.78
CA THR A 85 7.81 -12.69 23.49
C THR A 85 7.47 -11.36 22.80
N GLU A 86 7.09 -10.36 23.59
CA GLU A 86 6.89 -9.00 23.09
C GLU A 86 8.16 -8.19 23.39
N ARG A 87 8.85 -7.78 22.32
CA ARG A 87 9.98 -6.84 22.42
C ARG A 87 9.55 -5.52 21.83
N HIS A 88 9.26 -4.56 22.69
CA HIS A 88 9.21 -3.17 22.26
C HIS A 88 10.66 -2.76 22.03
N VAL A 89 11.01 -2.45 20.78
CA VAL A 89 12.22 -1.68 20.53
C VAL A 89 11.94 -0.34 21.19
N ALA A 90 12.42 -0.16 22.41
CA ALA A 90 12.48 1.17 23.00
C ALA A 90 13.20 2.01 21.95
N ALA A 91 12.65 3.17 21.62
CA ALA A 91 13.36 4.13 20.79
C ALA A 91 14.61 4.55 21.57
N GLU A 92 15.65 3.72 21.55
CA GLU A 92 16.99 4.13 21.90
C GLU A 92 17.33 5.19 20.86
N THR A 93 17.33 6.42 21.34
CA THR A 93 17.82 7.59 20.65
C THR A 93 19.25 7.31 20.21
N SER A 94 19.42 6.74 19.02
CA SER A 94 20.66 6.86 18.26
C SER A 94 20.75 8.30 17.78
N ALA A 95 21.16 9.17 18.70
CA ALA A 95 21.75 10.46 18.40
C ALA A 95 23.08 10.20 17.66
N GLY A 96 22.98 9.85 16.38
CA GLY A 96 24.07 9.88 15.41
C GLY A 96 23.83 11.10 14.51
N ALA A 97 24.65 12.12 14.71
CA ALA A 97 24.56 13.44 14.09
C ALA A 97 24.49 13.40 12.55
N HIS A 98 23.45 13.98 11.99
CA HIS A 98 23.53 14.66 10.70
C HIS A 98 23.06 16.10 10.89
N ASN A 99 23.95 17.02 10.56
CA ASN A 99 23.86 18.45 10.76
C ASN A 99 22.53 19.05 10.26
N GLU A 100 22.01 19.95 11.08
CA GLU A 100 21.01 20.94 10.72
C GLU A 100 21.54 21.84 9.59
N ASP A 101 20.73 22.02 8.54
CA ASP A 101 20.44 23.35 8.03
C ASP A 101 18.97 23.39 7.56
N SER A 102 18.43 24.57 7.48
CA SER A 102 17.34 25.02 8.32
C SER A 102 16.20 25.62 7.49
N SER A 103 15.18 26.08 8.20
CA SER A 103 13.92 26.68 7.73
C SER A 103 12.84 25.65 7.32
N GLY A 104 11.72 25.48 8.01
CA GLY A 104 11.05 26.32 8.99
C GLY A 104 9.66 26.66 8.50
N ARG A 105 8.62 25.99 9.03
CA ARG A 105 7.35 26.63 9.44
C ARG A 105 6.40 25.64 10.10
N ARG A 106 6.34 25.76 11.42
CA ARG A 106 5.19 25.40 12.26
C ARG A 106 3.98 26.28 11.91
N ARG A 107 2.79 25.69 11.90
CA ARG A 107 1.46 26.20 12.31
C ARG A 107 0.48 25.08 11.95
N GLY A 108 -0.44 24.57 12.76
CA GLY A 108 -1.14 25.15 13.90
C GLY A 108 -2.61 24.75 13.76
N ARG A 109 -3.03 23.74 14.54
CA ARG A 109 -4.29 23.68 15.30
C ARG A 109 -5.56 24.37 14.73
N GLY A 110 -6.60 23.59 14.45
CA GLY A 110 -8.01 24.03 14.39
C GLY A 110 -8.92 22.87 13.96
N ARG A 111 -9.59 22.14 14.86
CA ARG A 111 -10.97 22.37 15.36
C ARG A 111 -11.98 22.76 14.28
N GLY A 112 -12.88 21.81 13.95
CA GLY A 112 -14.16 22.06 13.28
C GLY A 112 -15.07 20.83 13.43
N ALA A 113 -16.20 21.00 14.09
CA ALA A 113 -17.18 19.97 14.43
C ALA A 113 -18.54 20.27 13.77
N LYS A 114 -19.33 19.20 13.54
CA LYS A 114 -20.77 19.14 13.15
C LYS A 114 -21.09 19.63 11.71
N LYS A 115 -22.03 19.01 10.96
CA LYS A 115 -23.43 18.73 11.33
C LYS A 115 -24.10 17.70 10.39
N LYS A 116 -25.22 17.14 10.88
CA LYS A 116 -26.12 16.11 10.35
C LYS A 116 -26.91 16.48 9.07
N GLY A 117 -27.38 15.43 8.38
CA GLY A 117 -28.56 15.35 7.49
C GLY A 117 -28.32 14.24 6.46
N GLY A 118 -29.10 13.17 6.28
CA GLY A 118 -30.53 12.97 6.48
C GLY A 118 -31.28 13.38 5.21
N GLY A 119 -31.41 12.49 4.22
CA GLY A 119 -32.12 12.78 2.97
C GLY A 119 -32.15 11.58 2.02
N ASP A 120 -33.37 11.14 1.73
CA ASP A 120 -33.79 9.99 0.95
C ASP A 120 -33.87 10.31 -0.56
N ARG A 121 -33.83 9.25 -1.37
CA ARG A 121 -34.42 9.10 -2.71
C ARG A 121 -33.74 9.67 -3.99
N THR A 122 -33.81 8.77 -4.98
CA THR A 122 -34.04 8.93 -6.43
C THR A 122 -32.87 8.97 -7.40
N MET A 123 -33.10 8.20 -8.48
CA MET A 123 -32.22 7.81 -9.57
C MET A 123 -31.99 8.93 -10.59
N THR A 124 -31.09 8.61 -11.52
CA THR A 124 -30.88 9.20 -12.86
C THR A 124 -30.32 10.61 -12.90
N GLU A 125 -29.02 10.70 -13.18
CA GLU A 125 -28.47 11.53 -14.26
C GLU A 125 -26.99 11.15 -14.49
N THR A 126 -26.63 11.12 -15.77
CA THR A 126 -25.32 10.83 -16.37
C THR A 126 -24.14 11.50 -15.64
N PRO A 127 -23.01 10.81 -15.40
CA PRO A 127 -21.84 11.48 -14.84
C PRO A 127 -21.19 12.34 -15.92
N GLU A 128 -21.28 13.66 -15.75
CA GLU A 128 -20.50 14.62 -16.52
C GLU A 128 -19.00 14.40 -16.32
N PRO A 129 -18.16 14.79 -17.31
CA PRO A 129 -16.71 14.64 -17.23
C PRO A 129 -16.19 15.40 -16.02
N ILE A 130 -15.43 14.73 -15.16
CA ILE A 130 -14.71 15.33 -14.05
C ILE A 130 -13.58 16.17 -14.65
N GLU A 131 -13.88 17.39 -15.07
CA GLU A 131 -12.90 18.45 -15.29
C GLU A 131 -12.54 19.06 -13.94
N ASP A 132 -11.28 19.47 -13.79
CA ASP A 132 -10.65 20.02 -12.59
C ASP A 132 -10.27 19.05 -11.45
N ARG A 133 -9.33 18.14 -11.77
CA ARG A 133 -8.28 17.82 -10.81
C ARG A 133 -7.16 18.86 -10.99
N ASP A 134 -6.85 19.61 -9.93
CA ASP A 134 -5.73 20.57 -9.90
C ASP A 134 -4.41 19.83 -10.22
N HIS A 135 -4.01 19.88 -11.49
CA HIS A 135 -2.85 19.14 -12.02
C HIS A 135 -1.51 19.82 -11.66
N GLY A 136 -1.54 20.94 -10.95
CA GLY A 136 -0.37 21.74 -10.59
C GLY A 136 0.02 22.77 -11.65
N VAL A 137 0.96 23.66 -11.31
CA VAL A 137 1.49 24.67 -12.22
C VAL A 137 2.45 24.00 -13.21
N ALA A 138 2.17 24.14 -14.51
CA ALA A 138 3.01 23.59 -15.56
C ALA A 138 4.41 24.26 -15.56
N PRO A 139 5.51 23.52 -15.38
CA PRO A 139 6.85 24.09 -15.48
C PRO A 139 7.17 24.54 -16.93
N PRO A 140 8.07 25.51 -17.12
CA PRO A 140 8.45 26.00 -18.45
C PRO A 140 9.13 24.88 -19.25
N GLY A 141 8.41 24.28 -20.20
CA GLY A 141 8.85 23.13 -20.99
C GLY A 141 7.95 21.88 -20.86
N ALA A 142 6.92 21.93 -20.02
CA ALA A 142 6.00 20.81 -19.85
C ALA A 142 5.01 20.68 -21.03
N PRO A 143 4.65 19.43 -21.42
CA PRO A 143 3.66 19.14 -22.46
C PRO A 143 2.27 19.64 -22.04
N SER A 144 1.43 19.96 -23.02
CA SER A 144 0.10 20.48 -22.72
C SER A 144 -0.77 19.43 -22.01
N PRO A 145 -1.77 19.84 -21.22
CA PRO A 145 -2.71 18.91 -20.60
C PRO A 145 -3.41 17.98 -21.61
N GLU A 146 -3.63 18.44 -22.84
CA GLU A 146 -4.20 17.65 -23.93
C GLU A 146 -3.26 16.56 -24.43
N GLU A 147 -1.97 16.88 -24.56
CA GLU A 147 -0.92 15.93 -24.94
C GLU A 147 -0.76 14.84 -23.88
N ILE A 148 -0.79 15.21 -22.60
CA ILE A 148 -0.73 14.27 -21.48
C ILE A 148 -1.94 13.33 -21.48
N LYS A 149 -3.15 13.86 -21.68
CA LYS A 149 -4.38 13.05 -21.80
C LYS A 149 -4.27 12.05 -22.96
N LYS A 150 -3.73 12.47 -24.10
CA LYS A 150 -3.51 11.60 -25.27
C LYS A 150 -2.51 10.47 -24.96
N LEU A 151 -1.36 10.80 -24.37
CA LEU A 151 -0.35 9.81 -23.98
C LEU A 151 -0.88 8.82 -22.93
N ILE A 152 -1.70 9.26 -21.98
CA ILE A 152 -2.38 8.37 -21.03
C ILE A 152 -3.33 7.41 -21.75
N ALA A 153 -4.11 7.90 -22.72
CA ALA A 153 -5.00 7.06 -23.52
C ALA A 153 -4.23 6.03 -24.35
N ASP A 154 -3.11 6.43 -24.97
CA ASP A 154 -2.23 5.55 -25.74
C ASP A 154 -1.60 4.49 -24.84
N ARG A 155 -1.08 4.86 -23.66
CA ARG A 155 -0.57 3.93 -22.64
C ARG A 155 -1.60 2.88 -22.27
N ASN A 156 -2.84 3.30 -22.06
CA ASN A 156 -3.93 2.39 -21.68
C ASN A 156 -4.32 1.45 -22.84
N SER A 157 -4.24 1.91 -24.08
CA SER A 157 -4.42 1.08 -25.27
C SER A 157 -3.30 0.04 -25.40
N CYS A 158 -2.05 0.41 -25.15
CA CYS A 158 -0.92 -0.52 -25.10
C CYS A 158 -1.12 -1.60 -24.00
N ARG A 159 -1.60 -1.22 -22.81
CA ARG A 159 -1.95 -2.18 -21.74
C ARG A 159 -3.08 -3.13 -22.16
N LYS A 160 -4.12 -2.65 -22.84
CA LYS A 160 -5.22 -3.49 -23.38
C LYS A 160 -4.69 -4.49 -24.43
N LEU A 161 -3.74 -4.06 -25.25
CA LEU A 161 -3.08 -4.89 -26.27
C LEU A 161 -1.92 -5.75 -25.73
N LYS A 162 -1.68 -5.76 -24.41
CA LYS A 162 -0.58 -6.46 -23.74
C LYS A 162 0.82 -6.04 -24.22
N GLN A 163 0.95 -4.85 -24.77
CA GLN A 163 2.21 -4.24 -25.17
C GLN A 163 2.76 -3.44 -23.99
N PHE A 164 3.34 -4.14 -23.01
CA PHE A 164 3.82 -3.51 -21.78
C PHE A 164 5.05 -2.64 -22.00
N ASP A 165 5.99 -3.06 -22.85
CA ASP A 165 7.20 -2.30 -23.17
C ASP A 165 6.87 -0.90 -23.69
N LYS A 166 5.93 -0.81 -24.64
CA LYS A 166 5.45 0.48 -25.18
C LYS A 166 4.68 1.31 -24.16
N ALA A 167 3.99 0.66 -23.21
CA ALA A 167 3.30 1.37 -22.14
C ALA A 167 4.29 1.99 -21.13
N ASP A 168 5.42 1.31 -20.90
CA ASP A 168 6.49 1.81 -20.04
C ASP A 168 7.29 2.93 -20.73
N GLU A 169 7.56 2.84 -22.04
CA GLU A 169 8.14 3.95 -22.82
C GLU A 169 7.32 5.24 -22.69
N ILE A 170 5.98 5.15 -22.80
CA ILE A 170 5.08 6.30 -22.64
C ILE A 170 5.11 6.85 -21.21
N ARG A 171 5.27 5.98 -20.21
CA ARG A 171 5.36 6.39 -18.81
C ARG A 171 6.66 7.15 -18.56
N ASP A 172 7.76 6.69 -19.13
CA ASP A 172 9.08 7.28 -18.95
C ASP A 172 9.18 8.62 -19.70
N ASP A 173 8.65 8.73 -20.92
CA ASP A 173 8.56 10.00 -21.66
C ASP A 173 7.76 11.07 -20.89
N LEU A 174 6.64 10.68 -20.25
CA LEU A 174 5.88 11.60 -19.40
C LEU A 174 6.68 12.03 -18.15
N LYS A 175 7.45 11.12 -17.56
CA LYS A 175 8.29 11.42 -16.39
C LYS A 175 9.42 12.38 -16.73
N ASP A 176 10.09 12.17 -17.87
CA ASP A 176 11.17 13.04 -18.37
C ASP A 176 10.66 14.45 -18.68
N ARG A 177 9.40 14.55 -19.08
CA ARG A 177 8.68 15.81 -19.30
C ARG A 177 8.09 16.45 -18.04
N GLY A 178 8.42 15.91 -16.86
CA GLY A 178 7.98 16.45 -15.57
C GLY A 178 6.51 16.13 -15.24
N VAL A 179 5.97 15.02 -15.74
CA VAL A 179 4.60 14.57 -15.46
C VAL A 179 4.64 13.22 -14.76
N ILE A 180 4.05 13.15 -13.55
CA ILE A 180 3.97 11.91 -12.78
C ILE A 180 2.57 11.32 -12.88
N LEU A 181 2.50 10.05 -13.29
CA LEU A 181 1.29 9.24 -13.31
C LEU A 181 1.10 8.48 -11.98
N SER A 182 -0.12 8.51 -11.46
CA SER A 182 -0.56 7.78 -10.27
C SER A 182 -1.76 6.89 -10.62
N ASP A 183 -1.52 5.59 -10.66
CA ASP A 183 -2.57 4.58 -10.91
C ASP A 183 -3.18 4.11 -9.57
N GLU A 184 -4.50 4.19 -9.43
CA GLU A 184 -5.18 3.59 -8.28
C GLU A 184 -5.26 2.06 -8.42
N LYS A 185 -4.60 1.34 -7.51
CA LYS A 185 -4.60 -0.13 -7.49
C LYS A 185 -5.98 -0.66 -7.10
N GLY A 186 -6.70 -1.22 -8.07
CA GLY A 186 -8.00 -1.89 -7.86
C GLY A 186 -9.19 -1.18 -8.51
N ALA A 187 -8.97 -0.07 -9.21
CA ALA A 187 -10.03 0.58 -9.98
C ALA A 187 -10.30 -0.19 -11.29
N HIS A 188 -11.56 -0.60 -11.49
CA HIS A 188 -12.07 -1.09 -12.77
C HIS A 188 -12.77 0.07 -13.48
N GLY A 189 -12.25 0.51 -14.62
CA GLY A 189 -12.80 1.63 -15.37
C GLY A 189 -11.96 1.98 -16.59
N ASP A 190 -12.45 2.93 -17.40
CA ASP A 190 -11.70 3.44 -18.55
C ASP A 190 -10.45 4.19 -18.08
N GLY A 191 -9.37 4.10 -18.84
CA GLY A 191 -8.03 4.41 -18.37
C GLY A 191 -7.79 5.86 -17.90
N LEU A 192 -8.63 6.80 -18.35
CA LEU A 192 -8.67 8.21 -17.90
C LEU A 192 -9.31 8.39 -16.52
N THR A 193 -10.16 7.46 -16.08
CA THR A 193 -10.78 7.48 -14.74
C THR A 193 -9.85 6.90 -13.67
N VAL A 194 -8.91 6.03 -14.07
CA VAL A 194 -8.03 5.27 -13.18
C VAL A 194 -6.64 5.88 -13.05
N THR A 195 -6.20 6.60 -14.07
CA THR A 195 -4.86 7.20 -14.13
C THR A 195 -4.95 8.68 -13.76
N ALA A 196 -4.62 9.02 -12.52
CA ALA A 196 -4.40 10.41 -12.14
C ALA A 196 -3.01 10.87 -12.61
N TRP A 197 -2.85 12.14 -12.97
CA TRP A 197 -1.56 12.71 -13.34
C TRP A 197 -1.38 14.10 -12.72
N ARG A 198 -0.13 14.49 -12.48
CA ARG A 198 0.24 15.81 -11.96
C ARG A 198 1.59 16.25 -12.53
N TYR A 199 1.78 17.56 -12.68
CA TYR A 199 3.09 18.12 -12.95
C TYR A 199 3.99 17.97 -11.71
N TRP A 200 5.25 17.65 -11.96
CA TRP A 200 6.31 17.61 -10.98
C TRP A 200 7.11 18.92 -11.09
N SER A 201 7.18 19.67 -9.99
CA SER A 201 8.08 20.78 -9.80
C SER A 201 9.14 20.39 -8.78
N GLU A 202 10.42 20.64 -9.07
CA GLU A 202 11.50 20.60 -8.06
C GLU A 202 11.23 21.57 -6.91
#